data_AF-A0A439DER7-F1
#
_entry.id   AF-A0A439DER7-F1
#
_cell.length_a   1.000
_cell.length_b   1.000
_cell.length_c   1.000
_cell.angle_alpha   90.00
_cell.angle_beta   90.00
_cell.angle_gamma   90.00
#
_symmetry.space_group_name_H-M   'P 1'
#
loop_
_entity.id
_entity.type
_entity.pdbx_description
1 polymer ?
#
loop_
_entity_poly.entity_id
_entity_poly.type
_entity_poly.pdbx_seq_one_letter_code
_entity_poly.pdbx_strand_id
1 'polypeptide(L)'
;MKNSFLLATAANTALAQFCEHQWEGRFASRGTDDAQTRLDVAPPPLDIQPLIINGPSNNRIDLIFFGDGYTEDEKDKFFADAMALAVNVTDGQTFADVVPLMNFWAGFSPSAESGVGVGGNPLDTVYGLYRDGTELRGVYYDKPEVARAACQSTEACDYPILLGNDPLYGGLGGTFTVVTASPVNGPAVLRHELGHSIIDVGEEYEGGYAYFGVNSAQSPESVPWKQWYTDPGSEPKIQRTNMPIQAYPWTLLNTTQKWSQKFTSAGTYDTYLLQVSLSGMTASSDLRVEVDGKDVGWEINPELGVDRYIYNMKIDSKLSPGEHELSFTLLNKEIEGTAQLCNLEILEYGIAEEEFNFELKYHGLYPTFSETNKTSYRPTNDFCTMRSIYSPNYCYACLEGLWLALLKPLSLIDNVTQTALSNGSTNASLDLLPLAEFREIPIPHQEAYTILWYGADENTVLEQWTNHTSAVFARNVTEFGVEVRFSSEQIRVDEDGVLVQKERYVIT
;
A
#
# COMPACT_ATOMS: atom_id res chain seq x y z
N MET A 1 -15.59 44.03 18.64
CA MET A 1 -15.98 43.23 17.45
C MET A 1 -15.12 43.65 16.28
N LYS A 2 -14.03 42.94 16.02
CA LYS A 2 -13.36 42.90 14.71
C LYS A 2 -12.95 41.45 14.49
N ASN A 3 -13.35 40.95 13.33
CA ASN A 3 -13.50 39.54 12.98
C ASN A 3 -12.17 38.82 12.80
N SER A 4 -12.17 37.58 13.30
CA SER A 4 -11.37 36.46 12.83
C SER A 4 -11.95 35.95 11.51
N PHE A 5 -11.16 35.94 10.44
CA PHE A 5 -11.38 35.15 9.24
C PHE A 5 -10.00 34.84 8.67
N LEU A 6 -9.44 33.67 9.01
CA LEU A 6 -8.26 33.10 8.34
C LEU A 6 -8.02 31.59 8.62
N LEU A 7 -9.01 30.86 9.15
CA LEU A 7 -8.85 29.43 9.53
C LEU A 7 -9.62 28.44 8.65
N ALA A 8 -10.24 28.88 7.55
CA ALA A 8 -11.15 28.03 6.77
C ALA A 8 -10.55 27.42 5.48
N THR A 9 -9.34 27.81 5.07
CA THR A 9 -8.74 27.32 3.83
C THR A 9 -7.92 26.04 4.03
N ALA A 10 -7.09 25.96 5.07
CA ALA A 10 -6.24 24.80 5.33
C ALA A 10 -7.02 23.49 5.61
N ALA A 11 -8.15 23.59 6.33
CA ALA A 11 -8.97 22.42 6.63
C ALA A 11 -9.61 21.79 5.37
N ASN A 12 -9.98 22.61 4.38
CA ASN A 12 -10.63 22.13 3.16
C ASN A 12 -9.66 21.45 2.19
N THR A 13 -8.41 21.90 2.10
CA THR A 13 -7.36 21.24 1.30
C THR A 13 -6.96 19.90 1.89
N ALA A 14 -6.77 19.81 3.21
CA ALA A 14 -6.49 18.55 3.89
C ALA A 14 -7.64 17.54 3.68
N LEU A 15 -8.90 17.96 3.85
CA LEU A 15 -10.08 17.12 3.61
C LEU A 15 -10.19 16.65 2.14
N ALA A 16 -9.82 17.48 1.17
CA ALA A 16 -9.85 17.10 -0.25
C ALA A 16 -8.81 16.02 -0.59
N GLN A 17 -7.60 16.11 -0.02
CA GLN A 17 -6.56 15.09 -0.20
C GLN A 17 -6.96 13.73 0.42
N PHE A 18 -7.73 13.71 1.51
CA PHE A 18 -8.31 12.46 2.05
C PHE A 18 -9.43 11.87 1.18
N CYS A 19 -10.00 12.61 0.22
CA CYS A 19 -11.09 12.12 -0.64
C CYS A 19 -10.63 11.64 -2.02
N GLU A 20 -9.44 12.02 -2.48
CA GLU A 20 -8.95 11.65 -3.81
C GLU A 20 -8.21 10.30 -3.75
N HIS A 21 -8.91 9.16 -3.80
CA HIS A 21 -8.27 7.83 -3.83
C HIS A 21 -8.14 7.24 -5.24
N GLN A 22 -8.46 8.01 -6.28
CA GLN A 22 -8.44 7.53 -7.66
C GLN A 22 -7.55 8.44 -8.52
N TRP A 23 -6.36 7.93 -8.83
CA TRP A 23 -5.48 8.48 -9.87
C TRP A 23 -6.07 8.16 -11.26
N GLU A 24 -5.75 8.97 -12.28
CA GLU A 24 -6.25 8.82 -13.67
C GLU A 24 -5.10 8.56 -14.67
N GLY A 25 -4.10 7.78 -14.25
CA GLY A 25 -2.97 7.38 -15.10
C GLY A 25 -3.36 6.47 -16.27
N ARG A 26 -2.40 6.18 -17.15
CA ARG A 26 -2.58 5.30 -18.32
C ARG A 26 -3.21 3.94 -17.96
N PHE A 27 -2.93 3.45 -16.75
CA PHE A 27 -3.40 2.16 -16.25
C PHE A 27 -4.39 2.24 -15.08
N ALA A 28 -4.80 3.45 -14.65
CA ALA A 28 -5.86 3.56 -13.67
C ALA A 28 -7.23 3.36 -14.33
N SER A 29 -8.04 2.43 -13.81
CA SER A 29 -9.27 1.97 -14.45
C SER A 29 -10.30 3.09 -14.66
N ARG A 30 -10.79 3.21 -15.90
CA ARG A 30 -11.80 4.17 -16.37
C ARG A 30 -13.16 4.02 -15.70
N GLY A 31 -13.66 5.13 -15.16
CA GLY A 31 -15.07 5.44 -15.01
C GLY A 31 -15.40 6.79 -15.67
N THR A 32 -15.99 6.73 -16.88
CA THR A 32 -16.59 7.83 -17.68
C THR A 32 -15.70 8.98 -18.15
N ASP A 33 -15.89 9.35 -19.41
CA ASP A 33 -15.33 10.53 -20.10
C ASP A 33 -15.14 11.74 -19.18
N ASP A 34 -13.88 12.11 -18.91
CA ASP A 34 -13.57 13.51 -18.71
C ASP A 34 -12.36 13.90 -19.56
N ALA A 35 -12.55 14.99 -20.30
CA ALA A 35 -11.56 15.50 -21.22
C ALA A 35 -10.32 15.89 -20.42
N GLN A 36 -9.16 15.31 -20.74
CA GLN A 36 -7.84 15.78 -20.33
C GLN A 36 -7.77 17.30 -20.49
N THR A 37 -8.04 18.01 -19.41
CA THR A 37 -7.72 19.42 -19.31
C THR A 37 -6.22 19.42 -19.16
N ARG A 38 -5.49 19.63 -20.27
CA ARG A 38 -4.08 20.01 -20.20
C ARG A 38 -4.00 21.17 -19.23
N LEU A 39 -3.43 20.93 -18.05
CA LEU A 39 -3.16 21.99 -17.09
C LEU A 39 -2.18 22.96 -17.77
N ASP A 40 -2.43 24.26 -17.65
CA ASP A 40 -1.56 25.34 -18.17
C ASP A 40 -0.22 25.46 -17.38
N VAL A 41 0.14 24.45 -16.60
CA VAL A 41 1.33 24.44 -15.74
C VAL A 41 2.45 23.68 -16.45
N ALA A 42 3.57 24.36 -16.67
CA ALA A 42 4.76 23.72 -17.23
C ALA A 42 5.34 22.70 -16.24
N PRO A 43 5.77 21.51 -16.70
CA PRO A 43 6.41 20.54 -15.82
C PRO A 43 7.74 21.09 -15.27
N PRO A 44 8.13 20.71 -14.05
CA PRO A 44 9.45 21.03 -13.53
C PRO A 44 10.54 20.32 -14.36
N PRO A 45 11.79 20.79 -14.34
CA PRO A 45 12.89 20.05 -14.97
C PRO A 45 13.08 18.71 -14.26
N LEU A 46 13.05 17.61 -15.02
CA LEU A 46 13.21 16.26 -14.48
C LEU A 46 14.48 15.60 -15.01
N ASP A 47 15.36 15.21 -14.11
CA ASP A 47 16.42 14.23 -14.37
C ASP A 47 15.93 12.85 -13.93
N ILE A 48 15.58 12.00 -14.90
CA ILE A 48 14.98 10.69 -14.67
C ILE A 48 16.05 9.60 -14.73
N GLN A 49 16.15 8.80 -13.68
CA GLN A 49 17.02 7.64 -13.61
C GLN A 49 16.22 6.35 -13.35
N PRO A 50 16.58 5.24 -14.00
CA PRO A 50 16.04 3.93 -13.66
C PRO A 50 16.55 3.48 -12.29
N LEU A 51 15.67 2.88 -11.47
CA LEU A 51 16.04 2.22 -10.23
C LEU A 51 15.99 0.70 -10.38
N ILE A 52 14.81 0.16 -10.73
CA ILE A 52 14.56 -1.27 -10.94
C ILE A 52 13.78 -1.41 -12.23
N ILE A 53 14.32 -2.08 -13.25
CA ILE A 53 13.69 -2.19 -14.58
C ILE A 53 13.52 -3.66 -14.95
N ASN A 54 12.27 -4.08 -15.17
CA ASN A 54 11.89 -5.46 -15.49
C ASN A 54 11.34 -5.62 -16.92
N GLY A 55 11.25 -4.52 -17.68
CA GLY A 55 10.79 -4.53 -19.06
C GLY A 55 10.46 -3.14 -19.59
N PRO A 56 9.97 -3.04 -20.83
CA PRO A 56 9.58 -1.77 -21.42
C PRO A 56 8.30 -1.21 -20.77
N SER A 57 8.27 0.12 -20.58
CA SER A 57 7.14 0.89 -20.02
C SER A 57 5.80 0.76 -20.76
N ASN A 58 5.79 0.20 -21.97
CA ASN A 58 4.53 -0.08 -22.68
C ASN A 58 3.86 -1.38 -22.18
N ASN A 59 4.59 -2.22 -21.43
CA ASN A 59 4.08 -3.46 -20.87
C ASN A 59 4.59 -3.73 -19.44
N ARG A 60 4.87 -2.67 -18.69
CA ARG A 60 5.17 -2.70 -17.24
C ARG A 60 4.47 -1.52 -16.59
N ILE A 61 4.17 -1.66 -15.31
CA ILE A 61 3.65 -0.57 -14.49
C ILE A 61 4.81 0.28 -14.00
N ASP A 62 4.87 1.55 -14.37
CA ASP A 62 5.94 2.45 -13.96
C ASP A 62 5.58 3.23 -12.69
N LEU A 63 6.30 2.96 -11.61
CA LEU A 63 6.25 3.70 -10.36
C LEU A 63 7.43 4.67 -10.34
N ILE A 64 7.16 5.95 -10.11
CA ILE A 64 8.21 6.99 -10.14
C ILE A 64 8.22 7.80 -8.85
N PHE A 65 9.37 7.84 -8.20
CA PHE A 65 9.63 8.77 -7.10
C PHE A 65 9.94 10.15 -7.69
N PHE A 66 9.17 11.16 -7.30
CA PHE A 66 9.46 12.56 -7.52
C PHE A 66 9.97 13.18 -6.22
N GLY A 67 11.21 13.68 -6.23
CA GLY A 67 11.84 14.24 -5.05
C GLY A 67 11.28 15.61 -4.68
N ASP A 68 10.91 15.79 -3.40
CA ASP A 68 10.56 17.09 -2.83
C ASP A 68 11.43 17.43 -1.62
N GLY A 69 11.84 18.69 -1.51
CA GLY A 69 12.72 19.14 -0.42
C GLY A 69 14.18 18.68 -0.56
N TYR A 70 14.59 18.18 -1.74
CA TYR A 70 15.99 17.93 -2.06
C TYR A 70 16.53 19.07 -2.90
N THR A 71 17.55 19.77 -2.41
CA THR A 71 18.28 20.78 -3.18
C THR A 71 19.20 20.15 -4.24
N GLU A 72 19.78 20.96 -5.12
CA GLU A 72 20.74 20.46 -6.14
C GLU A 72 21.91 19.68 -5.51
N ASP A 73 22.42 20.13 -4.36
CA ASP A 73 23.52 19.47 -3.64
C ASP A 73 23.09 18.15 -2.95
N GLU A 74 21.78 17.89 -2.85
CA GLU A 74 21.19 16.70 -2.25
C GLU A 74 20.66 15.71 -3.30
N LYS A 75 20.97 15.93 -4.57
CA LYS A 75 20.56 15.06 -5.68
C LYS A 75 20.94 13.60 -5.48
N ASP A 76 22.19 13.34 -5.09
CA ASP A 76 22.67 11.96 -4.84
C ASP A 76 21.95 11.33 -3.64
N LYS A 77 21.59 12.15 -2.63
CA LYS A 77 20.80 11.70 -1.48
C LYS A 77 19.40 11.27 -1.92
N PHE A 78 18.73 12.06 -2.76
CA PHE A 78 17.41 11.71 -3.31
C PHE A 78 17.43 10.35 -4.02
N PHE A 79 18.38 10.11 -4.93
CA PHE A 79 18.47 8.84 -5.64
C PHE A 79 18.76 7.67 -4.69
N ALA A 80 19.58 7.88 -3.67
CA ALA A 80 19.84 6.87 -2.65
C ALA A 80 18.58 6.54 -1.83
N ASP A 81 17.83 7.55 -1.40
CA ASP A 81 16.60 7.37 -0.63
C ASP A 81 15.50 6.68 -1.46
N ALA A 82 15.33 7.10 -2.73
CA ALA A 82 14.39 6.47 -3.66
C ALA A 82 14.74 5.00 -3.94
N MET A 83 16.03 4.70 -4.17
CA MET A 83 16.50 3.32 -4.34
C MET A 83 16.27 2.49 -3.06
N ALA A 84 16.59 3.04 -1.89
CA ALA A 84 16.40 2.34 -0.63
C ALA A 84 14.92 1.97 -0.40
N LEU A 85 14.00 2.89 -0.71
CA LEU A 85 12.55 2.63 -0.63
C LEU A 85 12.11 1.58 -1.66
N ALA A 86 12.53 1.71 -2.92
CA ALA A 86 12.20 0.76 -3.99
C ALA A 86 12.65 -0.68 -3.62
N VAL A 87 13.88 -0.84 -3.13
CA VAL A 87 14.41 -2.13 -2.69
C VAL A 87 13.64 -2.66 -1.47
N ASN A 88 13.36 -1.83 -0.47
CA ASN A 88 12.66 -2.28 0.74
C ASN A 88 11.21 -2.74 0.51
N VAL A 89 10.58 -2.37 -0.59
CA VAL A 89 9.23 -2.87 -0.92
C VAL A 89 9.25 -4.03 -1.92
N THR A 90 10.39 -4.32 -2.57
CA THR A 90 10.51 -5.33 -3.63
C THR A 90 11.39 -6.53 -3.27
N ASP A 91 12.53 -6.35 -2.60
CA ASP A 91 13.50 -7.42 -2.37
C ASP A 91 13.10 -8.35 -1.21
N GLY A 92 12.36 -9.41 -1.54
CA GLY A 92 11.84 -10.37 -0.55
C GLY A 92 10.75 -9.79 0.36
N GLN A 93 10.14 -8.68 -0.06
CA GLN A 93 9.16 -7.91 0.69
C GLN A 93 7.82 -7.88 -0.05
N THR A 94 6.97 -6.91 0.29
CA THR A 94 5.54 -6.84 -0.06
C THR A 94 5.21 -7.04 -1.54
N PHE A 95 6.05 -6.53 -2.46
CA PHE A 95 5.83 -6.62 -3.90
C PHE A 95 6.71 -7.68 -4.59
N ALA A 96 7.50 -8.47 -3.84
CA ALA A 96 8.49 -9.40 -4.41
C ALA A 96 7.91 -10.33 -5.50
N ASP A 97 6.71 -10.84 -5.27
CA ASP A 97 6.07 -11.78 -6.18
C ASP A 97 5.64 -11.12 -7.50
N VAL A 98 5.33 -9.82 -7.49
CA VAL A 98 4.83 -9.06 -8.64
C VAL A 98 5.87 -8.14 -9.29
N VAL A 99 7.10 -8.08 -8.78
CA VAL A 99 8.20 -7.24 -9.32
C VAL A 99 8.35 -7.35 -10.84
N PRO A 100 8.26 -8.54 -11.48
CA PRO A 100 8.37 -8.64 -12.93
C PRO A 100 7.38 -7.77 -13.73
N LEU A 101 6.27 -7.36 -13.12
CA LEU A 101 5.21 -6.54 -13.74
C LEU A 101 5.49 -5.03 -13.63
N MET A 102 6.52 -4.62 -12.90
CA MET A 102 6.70 -3.25 -12.44
C MET A 102 8.09 -2.72 -12.81
N ASN A 103 8.18 -1.42 -13.01
CA ASN A 103 9.42 -0.66 -13.08
C ASN A 103 9.41 0.41 -11.99
N PHE A 104 10.58 0.71 -11.44
CA PHE A 104 10.78 1.81 -10.49
C PHE A 104 11.76 2.83 -11.08
N TRP A 105 11.37 4.10 -11.02
CA TRP A 105 12.11 5.24 -11.54
C TRP A 105 12.27 6.31 -10.47
N ALA A 106 13.25 7.20 -10.65
CA ALA A 106 13.41 8.41 -9.85
C ALA A 106 13.50 9.62 -10.76
N GLY A 107 12.61 10.59 -10.60
CA GLY A 107 12.63 11.90 -11.26
C GLY A 107 13.06 12.99 -10.31
N PHE A 108 14.26 13.54 -10.51
CA PHE A 108 14.81 14.61 -9.69
C PHE A 108 14.48 15.99 -10.27
N SER A 109 13.92 16.86 -9.43
CA SER A 109 13.83 18.30 -9.64
C SER A 109 14.41 19.01 -8.40
N PRO A 110 15.33 19.97 -8.56
CA PRO A 110 15.93 20.64 -7.41
C PRO A 110 14.91 21.57 -6.72
N SER A 111 14.70 21.38 -5.42
CA SER A 111 13.97 22.32 -4.55
C SER A 111 14.85 23.52 -4.19
N ALA A 112 14.23 24.68 -3.93
CA ALA A 112 14.96 25.86 -3.45
C ALA A 112 15.33 25.74 -1.97
N GLU A 113 14.50 25.03 -1.20
CA GLU A 113 14.73 24.73 0.22
C GLU A 113 14.86 23.22 0.46
N SER A 114 15.64 22.86 1.49
CA SER A 114 15.80 21.48 1.94
C SER A 114 14.78 21.16 3.04
N GLY A 115 14.15 19.99 2.97
CA GLY A 115 13.21 19.49 3.98
C GLY A 115 11.73 19.56 3.62
N VAL A 116 10.88 19.31 4.61
CA VAL A 116 9.41 19.36 4.51
C VAL A 116 8.89 20.48 5.44
N GLY A 117 7.86 21.19 5.00
CA GLY A 117 7.23 22.26 5.78
C GLY A 117 6.50 21.76 7.03
N VAL A 118 6.25 22.64 8.00
CA VAL A 118 5.60 22.31 9.27
C VAL A 118 4.60 23.39 9.70
N GLY A 119 3.62 23.03 10.53
CA GLY A 119 2.64 23.98 11.04
C GLY A 119 1.70 24.54 9.97
N GLY A 120 1.43 23.76 8.92
CA GLY A 120 0.57 24.14 7.80
C GLY A 120 1.26 25.07 6.79
N ASN A 121 2.58 25.24 6.89
CA ASN A 121 3.35 26.13 6.02
C ASN A 121 4.33 25.28 5.18
N PRO A 122 4.07 25.08 3.88
CA PRO A 122 5.05 24.48 2.98
C PRO A 122 6.29 25.35 2.83
N LEU A 123 7.44 24.70 2.62
CA LEU A 123 8.67 25.34 2.19
C LEU A 123 8.62 25.62 0.67
N ASP A 124 9.57 26.40 0.15
CA ASP A 124 9.75 26.61 -1.29
C ASP A 124 10.40 25.38 -1.94
N THR A 125 9.63 24.30 -2.02
CA THR A 125 10.00 23.03 -2.64
C THR A 125 9.17 22.80 -3.91
N VAL A 126 9.59 21.84 -4.75
CA VAL A 126 8.99 21.60 -6.07
C VAL A 126 7.48 21.33 -5.98
N TYR A 127 7.08 20.48 -5.04
CA TYR A 127 5.71 20.01 -4.82
C TYR A 127 5.09 20.56 -3.53
N GLY A 128 5.87 21.26 -2.70
CA GLY A 128 5.40 21.95 -1.51
C GLY A 128 4.92 20.99 -0.43
N LEU A 129 5.72 19.96 -0.08
CA LEU A 129 5.34 19.03 0.97
C LEU A 129 5.36 19.69 2.36
N TYR A 130 4.36 19.40 3.19
CA TYR A 130 4.24 19.94 4.55
C TYR A 130 3.42 19.09 5.52
N ARG A 131 3.60 19.35 6.82
CA ARG A 131 2.77 18.85 7.93
C ARG A 131 1.86 19.95 8.44
N ASP A 132 0.61 19.63 8.74
CA ASP A 132 -0.37 20.59 9.31
C ASP A 132 0.06 21.12 10.70
N GLY A 133 0.77 20.30 11.48
CA GLY A 133 1.36 20.69 12.75
C GLY A 133 2.75 20.09 12.96
N THR A 134 3.15 19.96 14.22
CA THR A 134 4.40 19.27 14.60
C THR A 134 4.22 17.75 14.71
N GLU A 135 2.99 17.27 14.52
CA GLU A 135 2.64 15.85 14.56
C GLU A 135 3.29 15.09 13.40
N LEU A 136 3.81 13.90 13.71
CA LEU A 136 4.20 12.92 12.71
C LEU A 136 2.96 12.16 12.20
N ARG A 137 2.02 12.88 11.56
CA ARG A 137 0.79 12.32 10.98
C ARG A 137 0.91 12.20 9.46
N GLY A 138 0.20 13.05 8.73
CA GLY A 138 0.19 13.09 7.28
C GLY A 138 1.19 14.12 6.77
N VAL A 139 1.76 13.84 5.61
CA VAL A 139 2.50 14.83 4.81
C VAL A 139 1.64 15.15 3.60
N TYR A 140 1.28 16.42 3.47
CA TYR A 140 0.42 16.95 2.42
C TYR A 140 1.26 17.65 1.37
N TYR A 141 0.72 17.82 0.16
CA TYR A 141 1.32 18.61 -0.93
C TYR A 141 0.54 19.89 -1.19
N ASP A 142 1.22 20.97 -1.57
CA ASP A 142 0.61 22.27 -1.91
C ASP A 142 0.47 22.48 -3.43
N LYS A 143 1.25 21.75 -4.24
CA LYS A 143 1.35 21.96 -5.71
C LYS A 143 0.97 20.69 -6.53
N PRO A 144 -0.26 20.15 -6.38
CA PRO A 144 -0.68 18.93 -7.09
C PRO A 144 -0.65 19.06 -8.62
N GLU A 145 -0.89 20.25 -9.15
CA GLU A 145 -0.82 20.55 -10.57
C GLU A 145 0.60 20.41 -11.13
N VAL A 146 1.63 20.74 -10.33
CA VAL A 146 3.04 20.56 -10.69
C VAL A 146 3.41 19.08 -10.68
N ALA A 147 2.95 18.33 -9.67
CA ALA A 147 3.11 16.86 -9.61
C ALA A 147 2.44 16.16 -10.80
N ARG A 148 1.24 16.59 -11.18
CA ARG A 148 0.53 16.07 -12.36
C ARG A 148 1.29 16.40 -13.65
N ALA A 149 1.74 17.63 -13.81
CA ALA A 149 2.52 18.05 -14.98
C ALA A 149 3.84 17.25 -15.09
N ALA A 150 4.54 17.02 -13.97
CA ALA A 150 5.74 16.19 -13.93
C ALA A 150 5.46 14.77 -14.45
N CYS A 151 4.45 14.10 -13.91
CA CYS A 151 4.05 12.77 -14.35
C CYS A 151 3.67 12.72 -15.83
N GLN A 152 2.88 13.70 -16.32
CA GLN A 152 2.46 13.77 -17.72
C GLN A 152 3.60 14.10 -18.71
N SER A 153 4.75 14.58 -18.22
CA SER A 153 5.89 14.93 -19.06
C SER A 153 6.80 13.74 -19.41
N THR A 154 6.53 12.57 -18.85
CA THR A 154 7.30 11.34 -19.06
C THR A 154 6.38 10.16 -19.37
N GLU A 155 6.91 9.13 -20.04
CA GLU A 155 6.21 7.87 -20.25
C GLU A 155 6.41 6.88 -19.09
N ALA A 156 7.32 7.18 -18.17
CA ALA A 156 7.67 6.37 -17.01
C ALA A 156 6.88 6.77 -15.76
N CYS A 157 5.57 6.99 -15.88
CA CYS A 157 4.72 7.41 -14.77
C CYS A 157 3.30 6.91 -14.89
N ASP A 158 3.04 5.77 -14.23
CA ASP A 158 1.70 5.26 -13.98
C ASP A 158 1.26 5.54 -12.54
N TYR A 159 2.18 5.38 -11.58
CA TYR A 159 1.95 5.71 -10.16
C TYR A 159 2.99 6.71 -9.66
N PRO A 160 2.64 7.99 -9.52
CA PRO A 160 3.55 9.01 -9.01
C PRO A 160 3.66 8.95 -7.47
N ILE A 161 4.89 8.88 -6.97
CA ILE A 161 5.23 8.88 -5.54
C ILE A 161 5.97 10.18 -5.21
N LEU A 162 5.42 11.04 -4.37
CA LEU A 162 6.11 12.24 -3.87
C LEU A 162 6.98 11.84 -2.66
N LEU A 163 8.29 11.89 -2.81
CA LEU A 163 9.26 11.54 -1.78
C LEU A 163 9.77 12.82 -1.10
N GLY A 164 9.39 13.05 0.14
CA GLY A 164 9.87 14.17 0.95
C GLY A 164 11.23 13.92 1.61
N ASN A 165 12.12 14.92 1.56
CA ASN A 165 13.41 14.92 2.28
C ASN A 165 13.24 15.11 3.80
N ASP A 166 12.63 14.13 4.47
CA ASP A 166 12.43 14.11 5.93
C ASP A 166 12.71 12.70 6.44
N PRO A 167 13.57 12.51 7.46
CA PRO A 167 13.86 11.18 8.02
C PRO A 167 12.77 10.68 8.98
N LEU A 168 11.66 11.40 9.15
CA LEU A 168 10.60 11.07 10.11
C LEU A 168 9.29 10.68 9.41
N TYR A 169 8.52 9.82 10.07
CA TYR A 169 7.22 9.28 9.69
C TYR A 169 6.36 10.32 8.99
N GLY A 170 5.86 9.95 7.83
CA GLY A 170 4.96 10.79 7.09
C GLY A 170 4.64 10.15 5.76
N GLY A 171 3.38 10.27 5.39
CA GLY A 171 2.86 9.92 4.09
C GLY A 171 1.37 10.15 4.05
N LEU A 172 0.83 9.91 2.88
CA LEU A 172 -0.59 10.06 2.60
C LEU A 172 -0.90 9.26 1.33
N GLY A 173 -1.96 8.48 1.37
CA GLY A 173 -2.54 7.87 0.17
C GLY A 173 -3.33 8.88 -0.65
N GLY A 174 -3.58 8.53 -1.92
CA GLY A 174 -4.47 9.29 -2.77
C GLY A 174 -4.00 9.36 -4.23
N THR A 175 -4.42 10.42 -4.95
CA THR A 175 -3.98 10.75 -6.32
C THR A 175 -2.46 10.61 -6.48
N PHE A 176 -1.71 11.12 -5.50
CA PHE A 176 -0.26 10.94 -5.40
C PHE A 176 0.04 10.20 -4.10
N THR A 177 0.84 9.14 -4.18
CA THR A 177 1.38 8.50 -2.98
C THR A 177 2.41 9.44 -2.37
N VAL A 178 2.24 9.88 -1.13
CA VAL A 178 3.24 10.68 -0.42
C VAL A 178 3.98 9.79 0.57
N VAL A 179 5.30 9.90 0.60
CA VAL A 179 6.15 9.23 1.59
C VAL A 179 7.34 10.09 1.96
N THR A 180 7.92 9.83 3.12
CA THR A 180 9.14 10.47 3.63
C THR A 180 10.31 9.49 3.56
N ALA A 181 11.54 10.02 3.56
CA ALA A 181 12.77 9.22 3.62
C ALA A 181 13.05 8.62 5.00
N SER A 182 12.02 8.36 5.83
CA SER A 182 12.19 7.68 7.11
C SER A 182 12.72 6.26 6.89
N PRO A 183 13.85 5.87 7.50
CA PRO A 183 14.41 4.53 7.30
C PRO A 183 13.50 3.40 7.77
N VAL A 184 12.75 3.63 8.86
CA VAL A 184 11.86 2.61 9.46
C VAL A 184 10.46 2.73 8.90
N ASN A 185 9.91 3.94 8.88
CA ASN A 185 8.51 4.15 8.53
C ASN A 185 8.28 4.38 7.04
N GLY A 186 9.27 4.89 6.30
CA GLY A 186 9.17 5.13 4.86
C GLY A 186 8.74 3.87 4.10
N PRO A 187 9.43 2.73 4.23
CA PRO A 187 9.01 1.49 3.60
C PRO A 187 7.63 1.00 4.03
N ALA A 188 7.30 1.14 5.33
CA ALA A 188 6.03 0.70 5.91
C ALA A 188 4.84 1.50 5.39
N VAL A 189 5.00 2.81 5.31
CA VAL A 189 4.03 3.74 4.74
C VAL A 189 3.92 3.50 3.24
N LEU A 190 5.05 3.42 2.52
CA LEU A 190 5.05 3.25 1.07
C LEU A 190 4.24 2.03 0.61
N ARG A 191 4.44 0.86 1.23
CA ARG A 191 3.68 -0.34 0.87
C ARG A 191 2.19 -0.25 1.23
N HIS A 192 1.85 0.43 2.32
CA HIS A 192 0.46 0.65 2.70
C HIS A 192 -0.23 1.56 1.66
N GLU A 193 0.37 2.73 1.39
CA GLU A 193 -0.22 3.70 0.47
C GLU A 193 -0.24 3.22 -0.99
N LEU A 194 0.81 2.51 -1.45
CA LEU A 194 0.78 1.88 -2.78
C LEU A 194 -0.30 0.80 -2.89
N GLY A 195 -0.64 0.13 -1.78
CA GLY A 195 -1.76 -0.81 -1.78
C GLY A 195 -3.08 -0.10 -2.09
N HIS A 196 -3.34 1.05 -1.47
CA HIS A 196 -4.50 1.90 -1.78
C HIS A 196 -4.46 2.47 -3.21
N SER A 197 -3.27 2.80 -3.71
CA SER A 197 -3.13 3.33 -5.08
C SER A 197 -3.36 2.27 -6.16
N ILE A 198 -2.91 1.04 -5.94
CA ILE A 198 -2.92 -0.03 -6.96
C ILE A 198 -4.18 -0.90 -6.87
N ILE A 199 -4.65 -1.20 -5.65
CA ILE A 199 -5.68 -2.18 -5.39
C ILE A 199 -6.98 -1.45 -5.02
N ASP A 200 -8.13 -1.94 -5.51
CA ASP A 200 -9.42 -1.55 -4.93
C ASP A 200 -9.58 -2.20 -3.55
N VAL A 201 -9.02 -1.54 -2.53
CA VAL A 201 -8.84 -2.04 -1.18
C VAL A 201 -9.21 -0.96 -0.16
N GLY A 202 -9.74 -1.37 0.98
CA GLY A 202 -10.03 -0.50 2.10
C GLY A 202 -9.05 -0.70 3.26
N GLU A 203 -9.26 0.08 4.32
CA GLU A 203 -8.55 -0.06 5.58
C GLU A 203 -8.97 -1.33 6.31
N GLU A 204 -8.04 -1.95 7.02
CA GLU A 204 -8.34 -3.06 7.93
C GLU A 204 -8.19 -2.66 9.41
N TYR A 205 -7.54 -1.53 9.71
CA TYR A 205 -7.44 -1.00 11.07
C TYR A 205 -8.74 -0.34 11.52
N GLU A 206 -8.92 -0.25 12.84
CA GLU A 206 -10.08 0.36 13.46
C GLU A 206 -10.03 1.90 13.39
N GLY A 207 -11.19 2.56 13.29
CA GLY A 207 -11.30 4.02 13.29
C GLY A 207 -11.01 4.72 11.98
N GLY A 208 -10.84 3.97 10.89
CA GLY A 208 -10.84 4.52 9.55
C GLY A 208 -12.25 4.93 9.10
N TYR A 209 -12.31 5.47 7.89
CA TYR A 209 -13.57 5.83 7.20
C TYR A 209 -13.79 5.00 5.92
N ALA A 210 -12.73 4.41 5.37
CA ALA A 210 -12.72 3.72 4.09
C ALA A 210 -12.72 2.19 4.27
N TYR A 211 -13.89 1.56 4.21
CA TYR A 211 -14.04 0.10 4.32
C TYR A 211 -14.74 -0.48 3.10
N PHE A 212 -14.01 -0.70 2.01
CA PHE A 212 -14.51 -1.24 0.75
C PHE A 212 -13.49 -2.19 0.10
N GLY A 213 -13.76 -2.65 -1.11
CA GLY A 213 -12.79 -3.40 -1.89
C GLY A 213 -12.63 -4.86 -1.48
N VAL A 214 -11.54 -5.46 -1.96
CA VAL A 214 -11.29 -6.92 -1.86
C VAL A 214 -11.11 -7.43 -0.43
N ASN A 215 -10.87 -6.55 0.54
CA ASN A 215 -10.59 -6.90 1.93
C ASN A 215 -11.62 -6.36 2.94
N SER A 216 -12.75 -5.82 2.48
CA SER A 216 -13.84 -5.36 3.35
C SER A 216 -15.19 -5.97 2.98
N ALA A 217 -15.95 -6.39 3.99
CA ALA A 217 -17.33 -6.81 3.83
C ALA A 217 -18.26 -6.02 4.74
N GLN A 218 -19.38 -5.52 4.20
CA GLN A 218 -20.38 -4.76 4.97
C GLN A 218 -21.24 -5.65 5.86
N SER A 219 -21.32 -6.93 5.51
CA SER A 219 -21.99 -7.98 6.28
C SER A 219 -21.34 -9.35 6.03
N PRO A 220 -21.54 -10.35 6.92
CA PRO A 220 -20.99 -11.69 6.74
C PRO A 220 -21.40 -12.38 5.42
N GLU A 221 -22.52 -11.98 4.84
CA GLU A 221 -23.04 -12.56 3.59
C GLU A 221 -22.34 -11.98 2.34
N SER A 222 -21.74 -10.78 2.46
CA SER A 222 -21.18 -9.98 1.36
C SER A 222 -19.67 -10.14 1.15
N VAL A 223 -19.08 -11.20 1.68
CA VAL A 223 -17.62 -11.37 1.77
C VAL A 223 -16.99 -11.64 0.39
N PRO A 224 -16.04 -10.78 -0.08
CA PRO A 224 -15.36 -10.97 -1.36
C PRO A 224 -14.18 -11.96 -1.32
N TRP A 225 -13.70 -12.38 -0.15
CA TRP A 225 -12.54 -13.28 0.01
C TRP A 225 -12.89 -14.73 0.41
N LYS A 226 -14.09 -15.22 0.08
CA LYS A 226 -14.54 -16.57 0.49
C LYS A 226 -13.59 -17.69 0.05
N GLN A 227 -12.98 -17.53 -1.14
CA GLN A 227 -11.97 -18.42 -1.70
C GLN A 227 -10.71 -18.53 -0.82
N TRP A 228 -10.47 -17.58 0.09
CA TRP A 228 -9.31 -17.54 0.97
C TRP A 228 -9.57 -18.00 2.40
N TYR A 229 -10.79 -18.38 2.76
CA TYR A 229 -11.07 -18.94 4.10
C TYR A 229 -10.11 -20.09 4.43
N THR A 230 -9.57 -20.08 5.65
CA THR A 230 -8.61 -21.09 6.12
C THR A 230 -9.19 -22.50 6.04
N ASP A 231 -10.48 -22.64 6.33
CA ASP A 231 -11.26 -23.85 6.12
C ASP A 231 -12.31 -23.61 5.04
N PRO A 232 -12.01 -23.95 3.76
CA PRO A 232 -12.97 -23.76 2.66
C PRO A 232 -14.26 -24.58 2.80
N GLY A 233 -14.27 -25.59 3.68
CA GLY A 233 -15.42 -26.47 3.90
C GLY A 233 -16.47 -25.90 4.86
N SER A 234 -16.17 -24.80 5.56
CA SER A 234 -17.06 -24.20 6.54
C SER A 234 -17.05 -22.68 6.48
N GLU A 235 -18.19 -22.04 6.73
CA GLU A 235 -18.20 -20.59 6.93
C GLU A 235 -17.55 -20.26 8.28
N PRO A 236 -16.56 -19.36 8.32
CA PRO A 236 -15.87 -19.02 9.54
C PRO A 236 -16.82 -18.31 10.51
N LYS A 237 -16.65 -18.57 11.80
CA LYS A 237 -17.31 -17.80 12.86
C LYS A 237 -16.83 -16.34 12.82
N ILE A 238 -17.73 -15.42 13.18
CA ILE A 238 -17.36 -14.04 13.49
C ILE A 238 -16.43 -14.07 14.72
N GLN A 239 -15.27 -13.45 14.58
CA GLN A 239 -14.27 -13.40 15.64
C GLN A 239 -14.71 -12.40 16.69
N ARG A 240 -14.80 -12.85 17.95
CA ARG A 240 -15.39 -12.06 19.03
C ARG A 240 -14.40 -11.01 19.52
N THR A 241 -14.62 -9.76 19.14
CA THR A 241 -13.82 -8.59 19.52
C THR A 241 -14.69 -7.36 19.75
N ASN A 242 -14.18 -6.39 20.50
CA ASN A 242 -14.81 -5.08 20.73
C ASN A 242 -13.73 -4.01 20.89
N MET A 243 -14.10 -2.75 20.62
CA MET A 243 -13.22 -1.60 20.82
C MET A 243 -13.84 -0.61 21.82
N PRO A 244 -13.63 -0.78 23.14
CA PRO A 244 -14.20 0.11 24.17
C PRO A 244 -13.84 1.58 24.03
N ILE A 245 -12.65 1.86 23.48
CA ILE A 245 -12.16 3.22 23.30
C ILE A 245 -11.26 3.28 22.09
N GLN A 246 -11.42 4.37 21.35
CA GLN A 246 -10.47 4.88 20.40
C GLN A 246 -10.37 6.39 20.58
N ALA A 247 -9.16 6.92 20.51
CA ALA A 247 -8.93 8.36 20.56
C ALA A 247 -7.75 8.75 19.67
N TYR A 248 -7.81 9.97 19.18
CA TYR A 248 -6.76 10.60 18.39
C TYR A 248 -6.29 11.89 19.11
N PRO A 249 -5.55 11.78 20.23
CA PRO A 249 -5.28 12.94 21.08
C PRO A 249 -4.42 13.99 20.41
N TRP A 250 -3.50 13.59 19.51
CA TRP A 250 -2.53 14.47 18.83
C TRP A 250 -1.96 15.54 19.76
N THR A 251 -1.42 15.11 20.90
CA THR A 251 -1.08 16.02 22.00
C THR A 251 0.33 15.81 22.51
N LEU A 252 1.03 16.92 22.74
CA LEU A 252 2.31 16.93 23.41
C LEU A 252 2.11 16.56 24.88
N LEU A 253 2.87 15.57 25.33
CA LEU A 253 2.88 15.17 26.71
C LEU A 253 3.75 16.13 27.53
N ASN A 254 3.41 16.31 28.80
CA ASN A 254 4.18 17.15 29.72
C ASN A 254 4.36 16.44 31.06
N THR A 255 5.40 16.83 31.79
CA THR A 255 5.76 16.20 33.07
C THR A 255 4.90 16.66 34.25
N THR A 256 4.05 17.67 34.07
CA THR A 256 3.25 18.28 35.15
C THR A 256 1.83 17.75 35.23
N GLN A 257 1.28 17.24 34.12
CA GLN A 257 -0.07 16.76 33.99
C GLN A 257 -0.09 15.50 33.11
N LYS A 258 -0.55 14.39 33.69
CA LYS A 258 -0.82 13.17 32.92
C LYS A 258 -1.98 13.41 31.96
N TRP A 259 -1.91 12.81 30.78
CA TRP A 259 -3.08 12.66 29.93
C TRP A 259 -3.87 11.43 30.43
N SER A 260 -5.20 11.54 30.55
CA SER A 260 -6.03 10.37 30.86
C SER A 260 -7.39 10.45 30.18
N GLN A 261 -7.96 9.28 29.92
CA GLN A 261 -9.30 9.14 29.39
C GLN A 261 -9.98 7.92 30.00
N LYS A 262 -11.27 8.08 30.30
CA LYS A 262 -12.11 7.01 30.82
C LYS A 262 -12.80 6.25 29.69
N PHE A 263 -13.00 4.97 29.90
CA PHE A 263 -13.73 4.08 28.98
C PHE A 263 -14.51 3.03 29.77
N THR A 264 -15.45 2.35 29.11
CA THR A 264 -16.30 1.35 29.79
C THR A 264 -16.09 -0.02 29.16
N SER A 265 -15.78 -1.02 29.97
CA SER A 265 -15.77 -2.43 29.56
C SER A 265 -17.06 -3.13 29.99
N ALA A 266 -17.55 -4.03 29.13
CA ALA A 266 -18.62 -4.96 29.49
C ALA A 266 -18.15 -6.05 30.48
N GLY A 267 -16.84 -6.26 30.60
CA GLY A 267 -16.24 -7.30 31.45
C GLY A 267 -16.51 -8.73 31.00
N THR A 268 -16.83 -8.93 29.72
CA THR A 268 -17.19 -10.23 29.12
C THR A 268 -16.12 -10.79 28.18
N TYR A 269 -14.96 -10.14 28.09
CA TYR A 269 -13.83 -10.55 27.26
C TYR A 269 -12.68 -11.05 28.15
N ASP A 270 -11.79 -11.86 27.59
CA ASP A 270 -10.76 -12.59 28.35
C ASP A 270 -9.41 -11.88 28.39
N THR A 271 -9.09 -11.18 27.31
CA THR A 271 -7.85 -10.42 27.15
C THR A 271 -8.14 -9.10 26.46
N TYR A 272 -7.19 -8.17 26.53
CA TYR A 272 -7.26 -6.94 25.75
C TYR A 272 -5.88 -6.54 25.23
N LEU A 273 -5.87 -5.78 24.15
CA LEU A 273 -4.71 -5.12 23.57
C LEU A 273 -4.87 -3.62 23.78
N LEU A 274 -3.84 -2.99 24.32
CA LEU A 274 -3.67 -1.55 24.23
C LEU A 274 -2.77 -1.26 23.03
N GLN A 275 -3.32 -0.62 22.01
CA GLN A 275 -2.54 -0.08 20.91
C GLN A 275 -2.38 1.43 21.12
N VAL A 276 -1.16 1.93 20.99
CA VAL A 276 -0.86 3.36 21.11
C VAL A 276 0.14 3.79 20.06
N SER A 277 -0.09 4.94 19.44
CA SER A 277 0.94 5.58 18.63
C SER A 277 1.60 6.72 19.39
N LEU A 278 2.94 6.67 19.44
CA LEU A 278 3.79 7.62 20.14
C LEU A 278 4.87 8.14 19.19
N SER A 279 5.31 9.38 19.39
CA SER A 279 6.51 9.94 18.75
C SER A 279 7.31 10.80 19.73
N GLY A 280 8.57 11.08 19.39
CA GLY A 280 9.45 11.92 20.21
C GLY A 280 9.93 11.27 21.51
N MET A 281 9.75 9.95 21.67
CA MET A 281 10.30 9.18 22.78
C MET A 281 11.78 8.87 22.54
N THR A 282 12.57 8.72 23.60
CA THR A 282 14.01 8.38 23.52
C THR A 282 14.37 7.11 24.30
N ALA A 283 13.56 6.72 25.29
CA ALA A 283 13.72 5.52 26.10
C ALA A 283 12.38 5.05 26.67
N SER A 284 12.26 3.75 26.98
CA SER A 284 11.07 3.21 27.68
C SER A 284 10.81 3.89 29.03
N SER A 285 11.86 4.41 29.68
CA SER A 285 11.75 5.15 30.95
C SER A 285 11.12 6.54 30.82
N ASP A 286 10.94 7.04 29.60
CA ASP A 286 10.42 8.39 29.37
C ASP A 286 8.94 8.52 29.66
N LEU A 287 8.18 7.43 29.58
CA LEU A 287 6.73 7.44 29.68
C LEU A 287 6.29 6.34 30.64
N ARG A 288 5.21 6.58 31.37
CA ARG A 288 4.45 5.54 32.06
C ARG A 288 3.06 5.46 31.46
N VAL A 289 2.66 4.24 31.11
CA VAL A 289 1.34 3.95 30.54
C VAL A 289 0.60 3.05 31.52
N GLU A 290 -0.59 3.46 31.96
CA GLU A 290 -1.32 2.78 33.02
C GLU A 290 -2.77 2.52 32.64
N VAL A 291 -3.26 1.33 32.97
CA VAL A 291 -4.70 1.00 32.98
C VAL A 291 -5.11 0.75 34.43
N ASP A 292 -6.04 1.54 34.94
CA ASP A 292 -6.47 1.56 36.35
C ASP A 292 -5.30 1.71 37.35
N GLY A 293 -4.30 2.52 36.98
CA GLY A 293 -3.10 2.76 37.79
C GLY A 293 -2.12 1.57 37.83
N LYS A 294 -2.32 0.54 37.00
CA LYS A 294 -1.33 -0.52 36.79
C LYS A 294 -0.54 -0.23 35.54
N ASP A 295 0.78 -0.20 35.68
CA ASP A 295 1.70 -0.05 34.56
C ASP A 295 1.55 -1.23 33.59
N VAL A 296 1.38 -0.93 32.30
CA VAL A 296 1.24 -1.93 31.25
C VAL A 296 2.59 -2.43 30.72
N GLY A 297 3.70 -1.79 31.13
CA GLY A 297 5.05 -2.23 30.77
C GLY A 297 5.39 -1.97 29.29
N TRP A 298 5.06 -0.79 28.78
CA TRP A 298 5.41 -0.42 27.42
C TRP A 298 6.95 -0.37 27.23
N GLU A 299 7.42 -0.70 26.03
CA GLU A 299 8.83 -0.63 25.67
C GLU A 299 9.00 0.09 24.33
N ILE A 300 10.02 0.96 24.25
CA ILE A 300 10.36 1.67 23.02
C ILE A 300 10.99 0.70 22.01
N ASN A 301 10.72 0.93 20.72
CA ASN A 301 11.49 0.30 19.66
C ASN A 301 12.88 1.00 19.57
N PRO A 302 13.99 0.32 19.88
CA PRO A 302 15.31 0.96 19.92
C PRO A 302 15.81 1.43 18.55
N GLU A 303 15.24 0.92 17.45
CA GLU A 303 15.63 1.28 16.08
C GLU A 303 14.96 2.58 15.59
N LEU A 304 13.95 3.07 16.31
CA LEU A 304 13.08 4.15 15.89
C LEU A 304 13.68 5.56 16.07
N GLY A 305 14.49 5.75 17.12
CA GLY A 305 14.83 7.10 17.59
C GLY A 305 13.58 7.89 17.98
N VAL A 306 13.51 9.17 17.57
CA VAL A 306 12.40 10.09 17.90
C VAL A 306 11.20 9.96 16.95
N ASP A 307 11.27 9.05 15.98
CA ASP A 307 10.23 8.86 14.98
C ASP A 307 8.93 8.31 15.60
N ARG A 308 7.84 8.28 14.84
CA ARG A 308 6.54 7.75 15.26
C ARG A 308 6.48 6.24 15.10
N TYR A 309 5.87 5.57 16.08
CA TYR A 309 5.58 4.15 16.00
C TYR A 309 4.23 3.79 16.61
N ILE A 310 3.67 2.66 16.19
CA ILE A 310 2.43 2.10 16.75
C ILE A 310 2.82 0.88 17.60
N TYR A 311 2.64 1.00 18.91
CA TYR A 311 2.97 -0.01 19.90
C TYR A 311 1.74 -0.82 20.25
N ASN A 312 1.90 -2.15 20.23
CA ASN A 312 0.87 -3.11 20.60
C ASN A 312 1.26 -3.79 21.91
N MET A 313 0.55 -3.49 23.00
CA MET A 313 0.77 -4.11 24.31
C MET A 313 -0.38 -5.06 24.61
N LYS A 314 -0.13 -6.37 24.52
CA LYS A 314 -1.12 -7.39 24.85
C LYS A 314 -1.15 -7.58 26.37
N ILE A 315 -2.34 -7.54 26.95
CA ILE A 315 -2.57 -7.79 28.37
C ILE A 315 -3.41 -9.07 28.52
N ASP A 316 -2.76 -10.12 29.04
CA ASP A 316 -3.38 -11.43 29.30
C ASP A 316 -4.20 -11.41 30.61
N SER A 317 -5.14 -10.46 30.69
CA SER A 317 -6.10 -10.37 31.78
C SER A 317 -7.39 -9.71 31.30
N LYS A 318 -8.51 -10.04 31.95
CA LYS A 318 -9.80 -9.41 31.68
C LYS A 318 -9.94 -8.07 32.38
N LEU A 319 -10.64 -7.14 31.73
CA LEU A 319 -11.18 -5.96 32.37
C LEU A 319 -12.44 -6.33 33.17
N SER A 320 -12.65 -5.65 34.30
CA SER A 320 -13.88 -5.81 35.09
C SER A 320 -15.06 -5.12 34.39
N PRO A 321 -16.31 -5.50 34.66
CA PRO A 321 -17.44 -4.71 34.16
C PRO A 321 -17.43 -3.32 34.81
N GLY A 322 -17.52 -2.26 34.00
CA GLY A 322 -17.62 -0.89 34.48
C GLY A 322 -16.64 0.09 33.84
N GLU A 323 -16.45 1.23 34.51
CA GLU A 323 -15.57 2.31 34.08
C GLU A 323 -14.11 2.02 34.45
N HIS A 324 -13.22 2.30 33.51
CA HIS A 324 -11.77 2.16 33.59
C HIS A 324 -11.09 3.49 33.25
N GLU A 325 -9.85 3.69 33.68
CA GLU A 325 -9.02 4.83 33.29
C GLU A 325 -7.75 4.34 32.58
N LEU A 326 -7.51 4.85 31.36
CA LEU A 326 -6.23 4.78 30.68
C LEU A 326 -5.48 6.10 30.89
N SER A 327 -4.21 6.05 31.26
CA SER A 327 -3.40 7.26 31.44
C SER A 327 -1.96 7.15 30.99
N PHE A 328 -1.41 8.30 30.57
CA PHE A 328 -0.06 8.48 30.04
C PHE A 328 0.63 9.60 30.82
N THR A 329 1.75 9.28 31.46
CA THR A 329 2.53 10.23 32.27
C THR A 329 3.93 10.34 31.71
N LEU A 330 4.30 11.51 31.18
CA LEU A 330 5.67 11.79 30.79
C LEU A 330 6.54 11.91 32.05
N LEU A 331 7.62 11.14 32.09
CA LEU A 331 8.58 11.10 33.18
C LEU A 331 9.87 11.86 32.85
N ASN A 332 10.17 12.05 31.57
CA ASN A 332 11.36 12.76 31.11
C ASN A 332 11.03 14.19 30.67
N LYS A 333 11.57 15.17 31.40
CA LYS A 333 11.36 16.60 31.13
C LYS A 333 12.15 17.11 29.92
N GLU A 334 13.23 16.44 29.53
CA GLU A 334 14.11 16.88 28.45
C GLU A 334 13.44 16.79 27.07
N ILE A 335 12.45 15.91 26.94
CA ILE A 335 11.68 15.70 25.71
C ILE A 335 10.29 16.35 25.77
N GLU A 336 10.04 17.20 26.78
CA GLU A 336 8.81 18.00 26.83
C GLU A 336 8.80 18.97 25.64
N GLY A 337 7.73 18.94 24.84
CA GLY A 337 7.63 19.67 23.58
C GLY A 337 7.95 18.85 22.32
N THR A 338 8.49 17.63 22.47
CA THR A 338 8.68 16.68 21.37
C THR A 338 7.92 15.37 21.60
N ALA A 339 7.84 14.93 22.86
CA ALA A 339 7.09 13.76 23.28
C ALA A 339 5.60 13.91 22.98
N GLN A 340 5.06 13.06 22.11
CA GLN A 340 3.69 13.18 21.65
C GLN A 340 2.93 11.85 21.76
N LEU A 341 1.69 11.95 22.25
CA LEU A 341 0.68 10.91 22.13
C LEU A 341 -0.17 11.20 20.89
N CYS A 342 -0.08 10.32 19.90
CA CYS A 342 -0.69 10.51 18.59
C CYS A 342 -2.11 9.94 18.54
N ASN A 343 -2.25 8.63 18.78
CA ASN A 343 -3.53 7.94 18.87
C ASN A 343 -3.46 6.78 19.89
N LEU A 344 -4.61 6.23 20.24
CA LEU A 344 -4.73 5.04 21.07
C LEU A 344 -6.05 4.32 20.83
N GLU A 345 -6.05 3.04 21.17
CA GLU A 345 -7.25 2.22 21.23
C GLU A 345 -7.06 1.06 22.22
N ILE A 346 -8.18 0.59 22.76
CA ILE A 346 -8.24 -0.68 23.48
C ILE A 346 -9.14 -1.61 22.68
N LEU A 347 -8.62 -2.80 22.39
CA LEU A 347 -9.34 -3.89 21.75
C LEU A 347 -9.49 -5.03 22.76
N GLU A 348 -10.71 -5.47 23.01
CA GLU A 348 -11.01 -6.61 23.88
C GLU A 348 -11.28 -7.85 23.04
N TYR A 349 -10.69 -8.99 23.41
CA TYR A 349 -10.80 -10.24 22.67
C TYR A 349 -11.49 -11.34 23.47
N GLY A 350 -12.29 -12.14 22.77
CA GLY A 350 -12.89 -13.35 23.33
C GLY A 350 -11.83 -14.39 23.69
N ILE A 351 -12.29 -15.54 24.19
CA ILE A 351 -11.43 -16.67 24.55
C ILE A 351 -10.58 -17.06 23.33
N ALA A 352 -9.25 -17.14 23.51
CA ALA A 352 -8.33 -17.49 22.43
C ALA A 352 -8.65 -18.86 21.83
N GLU A 353 -8.63 -18.96 20.51
CA GLU A 353 -8.97 -20.12 19.68
C GLU A 353 -10.44 -20.61 19.77
N GLU A 354 -11.15 -20.33 20.86
CA GLU A 354 -12.56 -20.68 21.04
C GLU A 354 -13.52 -19.60 20.50
N GLU A 355 -13.19 -18.33 20.68
CA GLU A 355 -14.02 -17.19 20.26
C GLU A 355 -13.25 -16.20 19.38
N PHE A 356 -11.91 -16.15 19.49
CA PHE A 356 -11.03 -15.31 18.69
C PHE A 356 -9.75 -16.06 18.30
N ASN A 357 -9.44 -16.16 17.01
CA ASN A 357 -8.23 -16.80 16.50
C ASN A 357 -7.13 -15.75 16.28
N PHE A 358 -5.95 -15.99 16.87
CA PHE A 358 -4.80 -15.07 16.78
C PHE A 358 -3.74 -15.52 15.76
N GLU A 359 -3.95 -16.62 15.03
CA GLU A 359 -3.00 -17.07 14.02
C GLU A 359 -2.95 -16.06 12.88
N LEU A 360 -1.75 -15.55 12.57
CA LEU A 360 -1.56 -14.48 11.57
C LEU A 360 -2.22 -14.82 10.23
N LYS A 361 -2.00 -16.05 9.75
CA LYS A 361 -2.49 -16.50 8.43
C LYS A 361 -3.93 -17.02 8.43
N TYR A 362 -4.63 -16.95 9.57
CA TYR A 362 -6.04 -17.32 9.59
C TYR A 362 -6.88 -16.27 8.86
N HIS A 363 -7.52 -16.70 7.79
CA HIS A 363 -8.47 -15.91 7.01
C HIS A 363 -9.89 -16.30 7.41
N GLY A 364 -10.63 -15.33 7.95
CA GLY A 364 -11.99 -15.52 8.44
C GLY A 364 -12.79 -14.22 8.41
N LEU A 365 -13.52 -13.94 9.50
CA LEU A 365 -14.37 -12.77 9.64
C LEU A 365 -14.06 -12.03 10.93
N TYR A 366 -13.15 -11.06 10.85
CA TYR A 366 -12.78 -10.20 11.96
C TYR A 366 -13.58 -8.90 11.89
N PRO A 367 -14.37 -8.53 12.91
CA PRO A 367 -15.02 -7.22 12.96
C PRO A 367 -14.00 -6.09 12.91
N THR A 368 -14.30 -5.07 12.11
CA THR A 368 -13.59 -3.79 12.07
C THR A 368 -14.59 -2.68 12.39
N PHE A 369 -14.17 -1.69 13.18
CA PHE A 369 -15.05 -0.62 13.67
C PHE A 369 -14.64 0.71 13.05
N SER A 370 -15.55 1.42 12.39
CA SER A 370 -15.25 2.73 11.80
C SER A 370 -15.22 3.87 12.82
N GLU A 371 -14.75 5.05 12.41
CA GLU A 371 -14.84 6.29 13.20
C GLU A 371 -16.29 6.67 13.59
N THR A 372 -17.29 6.18 12.85
CA THR A 372 -18.72 6.38 13.14
C THR A 372 -19.35 5.18 13.86
N ASN A 373 -18.51 4.27 14.37
CA ASN A 373 -18.90 3.04 15.06
C ASN A 373 -19.80 2.11 14.21
N LYS A 374 -19.59 2.11 12.89
CA LYS A 374 -20.16 1.09 12.01
C LYS A 374 -19.24 -0.12 11.98
N THR A 375 -19.81 -1.31 12.01
CA THR A 375 -19.07 -2.56 11.90
C THR A 375 -19.02 -3.02 10.45
N SER A 376 -17.82 -3.28 9.96
CA SER A 376 -17.53 -4.07 8.76
C SER A 376 -16.71 -5.30 9.17
N TYR A 377 -16.26 -6.09 8.21
CA TYR A 377 -15.40 -7.25 8.44
C TYR A 377 -14.16 -7.18 7.56
N ARG A 378 -13.05 -7.71 8.08
CA ARG A 378 -11.77 -7.88 7.38
C ARG A 378 -11.34 -9.36 7.37
N PRO A 379 -10.44 -9.77 6.45
CA PRO A 379 -10.03 -11.16 6.29
C PRO A 379 -9.14 -11.67 7.41
N THR A 380 -8.22 -10.87 7.94
CA THR A 380 -7.20 -11.35 8.90
C THR A 380 -7.18 -10.52 10.18
N ASN A 381 -6.64 -11.09 11.27
CA ASN A 381 -6.41 -10.28 12.46
C ASN A 381 -5.24 -9.33 12.27
N ASP A 382 -4.00 -9.79 12.08
CA ASP A 382 -2.80 -8.93 12.18
C ASP A 382 -1.74 -9.21 11.12
N PHE A 383 -2.17 -9.72 9.96
CA PHE A 383 -1.27 -10.14 8.90
C PHE A 383 -1.16 -9.14 7.76
N CYS A 384 -2.22 -8.40 7.44
CA CYS A 384 -2.22 -7.44 6.33
C CYS A 384 -1.59 -6.09 6.71
N THR A 385 -0.79 -5.51 5.81
CA THR A 385 -0.29 -4.14 5.91
C THR A 385 -1.41 -3.08 5.94
N MET A 386 -2.61 -3.43 5.47
CA MET A 386 -3.81 -2.58 5.55
C MET A 386 -4.37 -2.46 6.98
N ARG A 387 -3.92 -3.32 7.89
CA ARG A 387 -4.23 -3.20 9.32
C ARG A 387 -3.00 -2.81 10.12
N SER A 388 -1.96 -3.61 9.96
CA SER A 388 -0.71 -3.46 10.70
C SER A 388 0.32 -2.95 9.71
N ILE A 389 0.50 -1.64 9.65
CA ILE A 389 1.38 -0.97 8.69
C ILE A 389 2.83 -1.51 8.70
N TYR A 390 3.25 -2.08 9.83
CA TYR A 390 4.56 -2.71 9.99
C TYR A 390 4.65 -4.14 9.47
N SER A 391 3.51 -4.79 9.17
CA SER A 391 3.51 -6.06 8.45
C SER A 391 4.05 -5.84 7.03
N PRO A 392 5.00 -6.66 6.56
CA PRO A 392 5.44 -6.63 5.17
C PRO A 392 4.48 -7.37 4.23
N ASN A 393 3.38 -7.94 4.73
CA ASN A 393 2.52 -8.82 3.93
C ASN A 393 1.20 -8.14 3.59
N TYR A 394 0.69 -8.40 2.38
CA TYR A 394 -0.73 -8.33 2.11
C TYR A 394 -1.41 -9.61 2.61
N CYS A 395 -2.65 -9.51 3.12
CA CYS A 395 -3.48 -10.71 3.25
C CYS A 395 -3.74 -11.31 1.87
N TYR A 396 -4.14 -12.58 1.80
CA TYR A 396 -4.26 -13.26 0.51
C TYR A 396 -5.31 -12.63 -0.41
N ALA A 397 -6.35 -12.02 0.16
CA ALA A 397 -7.32 -11.24 -0.61
C ALA A 397 -6.71 -10.00 -1.27
N CYS A 398 -5.92 -9.22 -0.50
CA CYS A 398 -5.19 -8.06 -1.03
C CYS A 398 -4.12 -8.48 -2.05
N LEU A 399 -3.41 -9.59 -1.82
CA LEU A 399 -2.38 -10.08 -2.74
C LEU A 399 -2.96 -10.55 -4.07
N GLU A 400 -4.10 -11.26 -4.05
CA GLU A 400 -4.86 -11.60 -5.26
C GLU A 400 -5.33 -10.33 -5.98
N GLY A 401 -5.86 -9.35 -5.24
CA GLY A 401 -6.24 -8.04 -5.78
C GLY A 401 -5.06 -7.31 -6.45
N LEU A 402 -3.86 -7.35 -5.84
CA LEU A 402 -2.63 -6.78 -6.39
C LEU A 402 -2.26 -7.44 -7.72
N TRP A 403 -2.24 -8.78 -7.76
CA TRP A 403 -1.97 -9.54 -8.98
C TRP A 403 -2.92 -9.15 -10.11
N LEU A 404 -4.22 -9.15 -9.85
CA LEU A 404 -5.24 -8.83 -10.85
C LEU A 404 -5.16 -7.38 -11.30
N ALA A 405 -4.95 -6.44 -10.38
CA ALA A 405 -4.81 -5.01 -10.69
C ALA A 405 -3.59 -4.74 -11.59
N LEU A 406 -2.45 -5.37 -11.31
CA LEU A 406 -1.23 -5.21 -12.09
C LEU A 406 -1.27 -5.93 -13.44
N LEU A 407 -1.90 -7.11 -13.53
CA LEU A 407 -2.00 -7.87 -14.78
C LEU A 407 -3.03 -7.30 -15.75
N LYS A 408 -4.13 -6.72 -15.24
CA LYS A 408 -5.23 -6.17 -16.05
C LYS A 408 -4.81 -5.22 -17.18
N PRO A 409 -3.90 -4.27 -16.97
CA PRO A 409 -3.42 -3.39 -18.04
C PRO A 409 -2.31 -3.99 -18.92
N LEU A 410 -1.76 -5.14 -18.56
CA LEU A 410 -0.59 -5.74 -19.21
C LEU A 410 -0.97 -6.84 -20.20
N SER A 411 -0.02 -7.15 -21.08
CA SER A 411 -0.04 -8.29 -21.96
C SER A 411 0.87 -9.38 -21.41
N LEU A 412 0.38 -10.63 -21.35
CA LEU A 412 1.20 -11.82 -21.07
C LEU A 412 2.26 -12.09 -22.14
N ILE A 413 2.07 -11.58 -23.37
CA ILE A 413 3.00 -11.70 -24.49
C ILE A 413 3.73 -10.37 -24.66
N ASP A 414 4.97 -10.29 -24.19
CA ASP A 414 5.83 -9.10 -24.33
C ASP A 414 6.10 -8.80 -25.81
N ASN A 415 6.37 -9.82 -26.62
CA ASN A 415 6.71 -9.66 -28.03
C ASN A 415 6.54 -10.96 -28.83
N VAL A 416 6.34 -10.83 -30.15
CA VAL A 416 6.35 -11.95 -31.09
C VAL A 416 7.33 -11.67 -32.23
N THR A 417 8.33 -12.53 -32.36
CA THR A 417 9.32 -12.45 -33.44
C THR A 417 9.03 -13.50 -34.51
N GLN A 418 9.20 -13.13 -35.78
CA GLN A 418 9.00 -14.02 -36.91
C GLN A 418 10.26 -14.07 -37.76
N THR A 419 10.80 -15.27 -37.98
CA THR A 419 12.01 -15.47 -38.78
C THR A 419 11.74 -16.44 -39.92
N ALA A 420 11.91 -15.98 -41.15
CA ALA A 420 11.83 -16.83 -42.34
C ALA A 420 12.99 -17.83 -42.39
N LEU A 421 12.67 -19.11 -42.61
CA LEU A 421 13.64 -20.20 -42.72
C LEU A 421 13.99 -20.49 -44.19
N SER A 422 15.14 -21.13 -44.42
CA SER A 422 15.69 -21.40 -45.76
C SER A 422 14.82 -22.32 -46.63
N ASN A 423 13.96 -23.13 -46.01
CA ASN A 423 12.97 -23.99 -46.67
C ASN A 423 11.65 -23.26 -46.99
N GLY A 424 11.53 -21.96 -46.65
CA GLY A 424 10.34 -21.14 -46.87
C GLY A 424 9.24 -21.28 -45.81
N SER A 425 9.48 -21.98 -44.70
CA SER A 425 8.62 -21.91 -43.50
C SER A 425 8.98 -20.71 -42.62
N THR A 426 8.10 -20.29 -41.74
CA THR A 426 8.34 -19.21 -40.77
C THR A 426 8.40 -19.79 -39.36
N ASN A 427 9.44 -19.44 -38.61
CA ASN A 427 9.51 -19.68 -37.18
C ASN A 427 8.96 -18.46 -36.43
N ALA A 428 7.88 -18.65 -35.67
CA ALA A 428 7.37 -17.65 -34.73
C ALA A 428 7.91 -17.96 -33.34
N SER A 429 8.32 -16.94 -32.58
CA SER A 429 8.80 -17.09 -31.21
C SER A 429 8.19 -16.00 -30.32
N LEU A 430 7.77 -16.40 -29.13
CA LEU A 430 7.13 -15.54 -28.14
C LEU A 430 8.16 -15.16 -27.07
N ASP A 431 8.18 -13.87 -26.73
CA ASP A 431 8.71 -13.39 -25.48
C ASP A 431 7.50 -13.17 -24.56
N LEU A 432 7.46 -13.84 -23.41
CA LEU A 432 6.37 -13.71 -22.43
C LEU A 432 6.81 -12.83 -21.26
N LEU A 433 5.84 -12.31 -20.50
CA LEU A 433 6.16 -11.71 -19.19
C LEU A 433 7.02 -12.70 -18.39
N PRO A 434 8.08 -12.24 -17.70
CA PRO A 434 9.02 -13.11 -17.00
C PRO A 434 8.46 -13.62 -15.66
N LEU A 435 7.33 -14.32 -15.75
CA LEU A 435 6.65 -15.04 -14.68
C LEU A 435 6.83 -16.55 -14.86
N ALA A 436 6.36 -17.33 -13.87
CA ALA A 436 6.44 -18.79 -13.88
C ALA A 436 7.86 -19.31 -14.18
N GLU A 437 8.01 -20.19 -15.16
CA GLU A 437 9.30 -20.76 -15.55
C GLU A 437 10.29 -19.75 -16.17
N PHE A 438 9.84 -18.53 -16.46
CA PHE A 438 10.66 -17.47 -17.07
C PHE A 438 11.16 -16.42 -16.06
N ARG A 439 10.88 -16.58 -14.76
CA ARG A 439 11.40 -15.69 -13.71
C ARG A 439 12.92 -15.72 -13.65
N GLU A 440 13.53 -14.54 -13.51
CA GLU A 440 14.94 -14.43 -13.13
C GLU A 440 15.16 -14.76 -11.64
N ILE A 441 14.23 -14.31 -10.79
CA ILE A 441 14.22 -14.55 -9.34
C ILE A 441 13.06 -15.49 -9.01
N PRO A 442 13.33 -16.76 -8.65
CA PRO A 442 12.29 -17.69 -8.24
C PRO A 442 11.58 -17.25 -6.96
N ILE A 443 10.28 -17.51 -6.88
CA ILE A 443 9.46 -17.30 -5.69
C ILE A 443 8.98 -18.64 -5.13
N PRO A 444 8.65 -18.75 -3.84
CA PRO A 444 8.24 -20.01 -3.22
C PRO A 444 6.77 -20.39 -3.52
N HIS A 445 6.25 -19.97 -4.68
CA HIS A 445 4.86 -20.14 -5.10
C HIS A 445 4.77 -20.89 -6.43
N GLN A 446 3.72 -21.67 -6.58
CA GLN A 446 3.47 -22.42 -7.82
C GLN A 446 2.88 -21.51 -8.87
N GLU A 447 3.59 -21.41 -9.99
CA GLU A 447 3.17 -20.70 -11.19
C GLU A 447 3.42 -21.55 -12.43
N ALA A 448 2.62 -21.35 -13.47
CA ALA A 448 2.83 -22.01 -14.75
C ALA A 448 2.22 -21.22 -15.91
N TYR A 449 2.89 -21.25 -17.06
CA TYR A 449 2.27 -20.93 -18.33
C TYR A 449 1.70 -22.17 -19.03
N THR A 450 0.55 -21.98 -19.67
CA THR A 450 0.04 -22.90 -20.72
C THR A 450 0.02 -22.14 -22.04
N ILE A 451 0.68 -22.68 -23.06
CA ILE A 451 0.80 -22.05 -24.39
C ILE A 451 0.17 -22.96 -25.43
N LEU A 452 -0.84 -22.47 -26.13
CA LEU A 452 -1.54 -23.19 -27.20
C LEU A 452 -1.37 -22.44 -28.52
N TRP A 453 -0.93 -23.15 -29.55
CA TRP A 453 -0.80 -22.60 -30.89
C TRP A 453 -1.94 -23.07 -31.77
N TYR A 454 -2.38 -22.20 -32.67
CA TYR A 454 -3.48 -22.45 -33.60
C TYR A 454 -3.05 -22.15 -35.03
N GLY A 455 -3.53 -22.96 -35.96
CA GLY A 455 -3.50 -22.61 -37.38
C GLY A 455 -4.55 -21.55 -37.72
N ALA A 456 -4.82 -21.39 -39.02
CA ALA A 456 -5.82 -20.43 -39.49
C ALA A 456 -7.26 -20.72 -38.98
N ASP A 457 -7.59 -21.98 -38.69
CA ASP A 457 -8.96 -22.41 -38.33
C ASP A 457 -9.42 -22.07 -36.89
N GLU A 458 -8.53 -21.52 -36.06
CA GLU A 458 -8.70 -21.08 -34.66
C GLU A 458 -9.13 -22.13 -33.63
N ASN A 459 -9.66 -23.26 -34.09
CA ASN A 459 -10.31 -24.25 -33.24
C ASN A 459 -9.43 -25.47 -33.02
N THR A 460 -8.48 -25.72 -33.92
CA THR A 460 -7.60 -26.88 -33.83
C THR A 460 -6.28 -26.47 -33.17
N VAL A 461 -6.06 -26.94 -31.95
CA VAL A 461 -4.77 -26.81 -31.26
C VAL A 461 -3.71 -27.59 -32.02
N LEU A 462 -2.57 -26.95 -32.28
CA LEU A 462 -1.40 -27.58 -32.87
C LEU A 462 -0.59 -28.28 -31.75
N GLU A 463 -1.05 -29.49 -31.38
CA GLU A 463 -0.55 -30.25 -30.22
C GLU A 463 0.96 -30.42 -30.17
N GLN A 464 1.65 -30.47 -31.32
CA GLN A 464 3.11 -30.61 -31.33
C GLN A 464 3.87 -29.39 -30.77
N TRP A 465 3.20 -28.24 -30.62
CA TRP A 465 3.78 -26.99 -30.13
C TRP A 465 3.19 -26.56 -28.77
N THR A 466 2.35 -27.39 -28.15
CA THR A 466 1.78 -27.10 -26.83
C THR A 466 2.90 -26.88 -25.80
N ASN A 467 2.82 -25.76 -25.06
CA ASN A 467 3.80 -25.29 -24.08
C ASN A 467 5.19 -24.99 -24.65
N HIS A 468 5.33 -24.81 -25.97
CA HIS A 468 6.53 -24.26 -26.57
C HIS A 468 6.36 -22.75 -26.79
N THR A 469 7.40 -21.97 -26.50
CA THR A 469 7.48 -20.54 -26.85
C THR A 469 7.78 -20.29 -28.32
N SER A 470 7.91 -21.34 -29.13
CA SER A 470 8.14 -21.23 -30.58
C SER A 470 7.35 -22.27 -31.36
N ALA A 471 6.84 -21.88 -32.53
CA ALA A 471 6.18 -22.77 -33.48
C ALA A 471 6.62 -22.48 -34.91
N VAL A 472 6.75 -23.55 -35.70
CA VAL A 472 7.11 -23.44 -37.13
C VAL A 472 5.88 -23.65 -38.00
N PHE A 473 5.62 -22.68 -38.88
CA PHE A 473 4.50 -22.65 -39.80
C PHE A 473 4.94 -22.85 -41.25
N ALA A 474 4.26 -23.74 -41.96
CA ALA A 474 4.55 -24.03 -43.36
C ALA A 474 4.29 -22.84 -44.28
N ARG A 475 4.91 -22.82 -45.47
CA ARG A 475 4.85 -21.71 -46.44
C ARG A 475 3.43 -21.28 -46.85
N ASN A 476 2.46 -22.17 -46.76
CA ASN A 476 1.07 -21.91 -47.14
C ASN A 476 0.22 -21.32 -46.00
N VAL A 477 0.76 -21.23 -44.79
CA VAL A 477 0.11 -20.57 -43.65
C VAL A 477 0.35 -19.07 -43.80
N THR A 478 -0.72 -18.28 -43.71
CA THR A 478 -0.66 -16.81 -43.80
C THR A 478 -0.89 -16.12 -42.46
N GLU A 479 -1.42 -16.85 -41.48
CA GLU A 479 -1.72 -16.37 -40.15
C GLU A 479 -1.70 -17.52 -39.15
N PHE A 480 -1.42 -17.22 -37.90
CA PHE A 480 -1.48 -18.15 -36.79
C PHE A 480 -2.09 -17.47 -35.56
N GLY A 481 -2.65 -18.29 -34.67
CA GLY A 481 -3.12 -17.85 -33.36
C GLY A 481 -2.22 -18.40 -32.26
N VAL A 482 -2.14 -17.66 -31.15
CA VAL A 482 -1.55 -18.13 -29.90
C VAL A 482 -2.48 -17.81 -28.76
N GLU A 483 -2.58 -18.72 -27.80
CA GLU A 483 -3.25 -18.51 -26.52
C GLU A 483 -2.26 -18.80 -25.40
N VAL A 484 -2.03 -17.82 -24.55
CA VAL A 484 -1.18 -17.91 -23.36
C VAL A 484 -2.08 -17.80 -22.14
N ARG A 485 -1.93 -18.74 -21.22
CA ARG A 485 -2.64 -18.75 -19.93
C ARG A 485 -1.61 -18.73 -18.82
N PHE A 486 -1.71 -17.75 -17.93
CA PHE A 486 -0.94 -17.71 -16.69
C PHE A 486 -1.74 -18.36 -15.56
N SER A 487 -1.06 -19.03 -14.65
CA SER A 487 -1.66 -19.55 -13.42
C SER A 487 -0.71 -19.33 -12.26
N SER A 488 -1.25 -18.96 -11.10
CA SER A 488 -0.54 -18.82 -9.84
C SER A 488 -1.44 -19.31 -8.71
N GLU A 489 -0.90 -20.01 -7.71
CA GLU A 489 -1.67 -20.39 -6.51
C GLU A 489 -2.15 -19.19 -5.68
N GLN A 490 -1.57 -18.01 -5.95
CA GLN A 490 -1.92 -16.73 -5.34
C GLN A 490 -3.14 -16.05 -6.00
N ILE A 491 -3.68 -16.64 -7.07
CA ILE A 491 -4.87 -16.15 -7.79
C ILE A 491 -5.85 -17.33 -7.93
N ARG A 492 -6.94 -17.27 -7.19
CA ARG A 492 -8.00 -18.30 -7.14
C ARG A 492 -9.23 -17.89 -7.95
N VAL A 493 -9.48 -16.60 -8.13
CA VAL A 493 -10.62 -16.07 -8.89
C VAL A 493 -10.16 -15.00 -9.87
N ASP A 494 -10.47 -15.19 -11.16
CA ASP A 494 -10.21 -14.24 -12.24
C ASP A 494 -11.53 -13.94 -12.97
N GLU A 495 -12.28 -12.96 -12.47
CA GLU A 495 -13.59 -12.60 -13.05
C GLU A 495 -13.48 -11.86 -14.38
N ASP A 496 -12.38 -11.11 -14.55
CA ASP A 496 -12.13 -10.26 -15.72
C ASP A 496 -11.40 -11.01 -16.86
N GLY A 497 -10.90 -12.22 -16.61
CA GLY A 497 -10.20 -13.05 -17.60
C GLY A 497 -8.79 -12.55 -17.91
N VAL A 498 -8.13 -11.85 -16.98
CA VAL A 498 -6.81 -11.22 -17.20
C VAL A 498 -5.67 -12.23 -17.25
N LEU A 499 -5.91 -13.47 -16.82
CA LEU A 499 -4.92 -14.55 -16.86
C LEU A 499 -4.83 -15.27 -18.21
N VAL A 500 -5.67 -14.91 -19.18
CA VAL A 500 -5.74 -15.55 -20.50
C VAL A 500 -5.63 -14.50 -21.58
N GLN A 501 -4.62 -14.63 -22.44
CA GLN A 501 -4.45 -13.81 -23.63
C GLN A 501 -4.49 -14.67 -24.88
N LYS A 502 -5.31 -14.30 -25.86
CA LYS A 502 -5.39 -14.95 -27.17
C LYS A 502 -5.24 -13.95 -28.29
N GLU A 503 -4.22 -14.12 -29.13
CA GLU A 503 -3.91 -13.20 -30.23
C GLU A 503 -3.69 -13.92 -31.56
N ARG A 504 -3.81 -13.15 -32.65
CA ARG A 504 -3.51 -13.58 -34.01
C ARG A 504 -2.44 -12.71 -34.64
N TYR A 505 -1.56 -13.36 -35.40
CA TYR A 505 -0.51 -12.68 -36.14
C TYR A 505 -0.54 -13.09 -37.60
N VAL A 506 -0.35 -12.10 -38.46
CA VAL A 506 -0.11 -12.32 -39.89
C VAL A 506 1.35 -12.72 -40.07
N ILE A 507 1.59 -13.75 -40.90
CA ILE A 507 2.95 -14.16 -41.25
C ILE A 507 3.58 -13.12 -42.18
N THR A 508 4.68 -12.52 -41.72
CA THR A 508 5.42 -11.45 -42.42
C THR A 508 6.51 -11.96 -43.35
#